data_AF-A0A1V4MMT5-F1
#
_entry.id   AF-A0A1V4MMT5-F1
#
_cell.length_a   1.000
_cell.length_b   1.000
_cell.length_c   1.000
_cell.angle_alpha   90.00
_cell.angle_beta   90.00
_cell.angle_gamma   90.00
#
_symmetry.space_group_name_H-M   'P 1'
#
loop_
_entity.id
_entity.type
_entity.pdbx_description
1 polymer ?
#
loop_
_entity_poly.entity_id
_entity_poly.type
_entity_poly.pdbx_seq_one_letter_code
_entity_poly.pdbx_strand_id
1 'polypeptide(L)' 'MVLVEAKVVDSTHLELSKPIAARQGLTVFVSVVESGQKDAERQQWLAGSAASLQAAYGESEPDYSASMVRENNPDYGT' A
#
# COMPACT_ATOMS: atom_id res chain seq x y z
N MET A 1 17.88 -2.11 6.02
CA MET A 1 17.83 -1.82 4.57
C MET A 1 17.89 -0.31 4.42
N VAL A 2 18.89 0.22 3.72
CA VAL A 2 19.03 1.67 3.47
C VAL A 2 18.56 1.93 2.05
N LEU A 3 17.60 2.84 1.88
CA LEU A 3 17.17 3.27 0.56
C LEU A 3 18.13 4.36 0.08
N VAL A 4 18.71 4.16 -1.08
CA VAL A 4 19.69 5.08 -1.68
C VAL A 4 19.16 5.47 -3.05
N GLU A 5 19.11 6.77 -3.30
CA GLU A 5 18.75 7.30 -4.60
C GLU A 5 19.99 7.28 -5.51
N ALA A 6 19.81 6.77 -6.73
CA ALA A 6 20.84 6.71 -7.73
C ALA A 6 20.23 6.89 -9.12
N LYS A 7 20.99 7.52 -10.02
CA LYS A 7 20.65 7.65 -11.42
C LYS A 7 21.32 6.53 -12.22
N VAL A 8 20.57 5.92 -13.13
CA VAL A 8 21.14 4.98 -14.11
C VAL A 8 21.92 5.79 -15.15
N VAL A 9 23.23 5.53 -15.25
CA VAL A 9 24.10 6.15 -16.27
C VAL A 9 24.11 5.28 -17.52
N ASP A 10 24.27 3.96 -17.33
CA ASP A 10 24.15 2.93 -18.36
C ASP A 10 23.76 1.58 -17.71
N SER A 11 23.79 0.49 -18.48
CA SER A 11 23.41 -0.85 -18.01
C SER A 11 24.29 -1.44 -16.90
N THR A 12 25.45 -0.83 -16.64
CA THR A 12 26.47 -1.32 -15.69
C THR A 12 26.87 -0.28 -14.64
N HIS A 13 26.45 0.98 -14.79
CA HIS A 13 26.84 2.08 -13.90
C HIS A 13 25.64 2.81 -13.31
N LEU A 14 25.69 2.97 -11.98
CA LEU A 14 24.78 3.79 -11.20
C LEU A 14 25.56 4.94 -10.58
N GLU A 15 25.06 6.16 -10.71
CA GLU A 15 25.60 7.34 -10.04
C GLU A 15 24.76 7.62 -8.78
N LEU A 16 25.39 7.54 -7.61
CA LEU A 16 24.71 7.75 -6.33
C LEU A 16 24.45 9.25 -6.13
N SER A 17 23.21 9.63 -5.80
CA SER A 17 22.87 11.03 -5.50
C SER A 17 23.56 11.52 -4.23
N LYS A 18 23.88 10.60 -3.30
CA LYS A 18 24.62 10.85 -2.06
C LYS A 18 25.56 9.69 -1.76
N PRO A 19 26.72 9.93 -1.11
CA PRO A 19 27.61 8.86 -0.68
C PRO A 19 26.92 7.86 0.26
N ILE A 20 27.24 6.59 0.11
CA ILE A 20 26.82 5.53 1.04
C ILE A 20 27.95 5.21 2.00
N ALA A 21 27.60 4.85 3.24
CA ALA A 21 28.57 4.39 4.24
C ALA A 21 28.95 2.92 4.01
N ALA A 22 29.42 2.59 2.81
CA ALA A 22 29.90 1.26 2.46
C ALA A 22 31.43 1.24 2.35
N ARG A 23 32.05 0.19 2.90
CA ARG A 23 33.50 -0.03 2.74
C ARG A 23 33.79 -0.54 1.33
N GLN A 24 34.97 -0.19 0.82
CA GLN A 24 35.46 -0.71 -0.45
C GLN A 24 35.48 -2.26 -0.43
N GLY A 25 35.06 -2.88 -1.53
CA GLY A 25 35.03 -4.34 -1.70
C GLY A 25 33.75 -5.02 -1.23
N LEU A 26 32.77 -4.30 -0.69
CA LEU A 26 31.47 -4.87 -0.34
C LEU A 26 30.57 -5.03 -1.57
N THR A 27 29.86 -6.17 -1.63
CA THR A 27 28.79 -6.41 -2.61
C THR A 27 27.52 -5.67 -2.18
N VAL A 28 26.93 -4.92 -3.12
CA VAL A 28 25.65 -4.22 -2.92
C VAL A 28 24.58 -4.90 -3.77
N PHE A 29 23.41 -5.13 -3.19
CA PHE A 29 22.23 -5.58 -3.91
C PHE A 29 21.39 -4.38 -4.32
N VAL A 30 21.01 -4.30 -5.59
CA VAL A 30 20.23 -3.20 -6.15
C VAL A 30 18.80 -3.69 -6.38
N SER A 31 17.82 -2.90 -5.93
CA SER A 31 16.41 -3.09 -6.25
C SER A 31 15.91 -1.86 -6.99
N VAL A 32 15.40 -2.05 -8.20
CA VAL A 32 14.86 -0.97 -9.02
C VAL A 32 13.37 -0.83 -8.70
N VAL A 33 12.97 0.36 -8.25
CA VAL A 33 11.56 0.65 -7.98
C VAL A 33 10.97 1.32 -9.21
N GLU A 34 10.17 0.59 -9.98
CA GLU A 34 9.40 1.20 -11.06
C GLU A 34 8.28 2.06 -10.46
N SER A 35 8.29 3.35 -10.80
CA SER A 35 7.27 4.30 -10.33
C SER A 35 5.90 4.13 -11.00
N GLY A 36 5.81 3.33 -12.08
CA GLY A 36 4.59 3.24 -12.90
C GLY A 36 3.70 2.02 -12.66
N GLN A 37 4.25 0.82 -12.43
CA GLN A 37 3.45 -0.40 -12.36
C GLN A 37 2.68 -0.58 -11.05
N LYS A 38 3.23 -0.08 -9.94
CA LYS A 38 2.59 -0.17 -8.62
C LYS A 38 1.25 0.56 -8.56
N ASP A 39 1.09 1.64 -9.33
CA ASP A 39 -0.17 2.38 -9.34
C ASP A 39 -1.26 1.63 -10.12
N ALA A 40 -0.95 1.03 -11.27
CA ALA A 40 -1.98 0.34 -12.07
C ALA A 40 -2.59 -0.85 -11.32
N GLU A 41 -1.77 -1.74 -10.77
CA GLU A 41 -2.24 -2.91 -10.02
C GLU A 41 -2.98 -2.47 -8.75
N ARG A 42 -2.43 -1.51 -8.01
CA ARG A 42 -3.07 -0.98 -6.79
C ARG A 42 -4.41 -0.33 -7.09
N GLN A 43 -4.53 0.44 -8.18
CA GLN A 43 -5.79 1.05 -8.59
C GLN A 43 -6.82 0.00 -8.99
N GLN A 44 -6.41 -1.07 -9.68
CA GLN A 44 -7.28 -2.20 -9.99
C GLN A 44 -7.79 -2.89 -8.72
N TRP A 45 -6.91 -3.14 -7.75
CA TRP A 45 -7.28 -3.69 -6.44
C TRP A 45 -8.26 -2.80 -5.67
N LEU A 46 -8.01 -1.50 -5.64
CA LEU A 46 -8.89 -0.53 -4.98
C LEU A 46 -10.27 -0.47 -5.64
N ALA A 47 -10.32 -0.43 -6.97
CA ALA A 47 -11.57 -0.42 -7.72
C ALA A 47 -12.37 -1.71 -7.48
N GLY A 48 -11.73 -2.87 -7.55
CA GLY A 48 -12.37 -4.16 -7.28
C GLY A 48 -12.87 -4.29 -5.84
N SER A 49 -12.09 -3.81 -4.87
CA SER A 49 -12.49 -3.80 -3.45
C SER A 49 -13.70 -2.90 -3.19
N ALA A 50 -13.71 -1.70 -3.77
CA ALA A 50 -14.83 -0.77 -3.64
C ALA A 50 -16.11 -1.33 -4.26
N ALA A 51 -16.04 -1.92 -5.46
CA ALA A 51 -17.18 -2.55 -6.11
C ALA A 51 -17.72 -3.74 -5.30
N SER A 52 -16.83 -4.57 -4.76
CA SER A 52 -17.22 -5.72 -3.93
C SER A 52 -17.87 -5.29 -2.61
N LEU A 53 -17.34 -4.24 -1.99
CA LEU A 53 -17.92 -3.65 -0.79
C LEU A 53 -19.33 -3.12 -1.08
N GLN A 54 -19.48 -2.33 -2.14
CA GLN A 54 -20.78 -1.81 -2.54
C GLN A 54 -21.79 -2.92 -2.87
N ALA A 55 -21.36 -4.03 -3.46
CA ALA A 55 -22.24 -5.16 -3.76
C ALA A 55 -22.66 -5.97 -2.52
N ALA A 56 -21.86 -5.94 -1.45
CA ALA A 56 -22.15 -6.65 -0.21
C ALA A 56 -23.23 -5.96 0.63
N TYR A 57 -23.43 -4.66 0.43
CA TYR A 57 -24.46 -3.85 1.07
C TYR A 57 -25.55 -3.52 0.05
N GLY A 58 -26.83 -3.68 0.40
CA GLY A 58 -27.90 -3.49 -0.58
C GLY A 58 -29.29 -3.64 -0.02
N GLU A 59 -30.30 -3.51 -0.88
CA GLU A 59 -31.73 -3.51 -0.52
C GLU A 59 -32.22 -4.77 0.24
N SER A 60 -31.40 -5.82 0.28
CA SER A 60 -31.68 -7.06 1.02
C SER A 60 -31.16 -7.05 2.46
N GLU A 61 -30.57 -5.94 2.91
CA GLU A 61 -30.09 -5.83 4.28
C GLU A 61 -31.25 -5.86 5.28
N PRO A 62 -31.11 -6.61 6.39
CA PRO A 62 -32.08 -6.60 7.45
C PRO A 62 -32.08 -5.24 8.17
N ASP A 63 -33.25 -4.80 8.61
CA ASP A 63 -33.36 -3.62 9.46
C ASP A 63 -32.71 -3.90 10.83
N TYR A 64 -31.57 -3.26 11.10
CA TYR A 64 -30.82 -3.41 12.34
C TYR A 64 -31.40 -2.50 13.43
N SER A 65 -32.43 -2.98 14.13
CA SER A 65 -33.05 -2.24 15.23
C SER A 65 -32.21 -2.25 16.51
N ALA A 66 -32.41 -1.25 17.37
CA ALA A 66 -31.73 -1.14 18.67
C ALA A 66 -31.96 -2.36 19.58
N SER A 67 -33.05 -3.11 19.38
CA SER A 67 -33.33 -4.36 20.09
C SER A 67 -32.37 -5.51 19.75
N MET A 68 -31.60 -5.41 18.67
CA MET A 68 -30.59 -6.41 18.29
C MET A 68 -29.22 -6.20 18.97
N VAL A 69 -29.06 -5.08 19.67
CA VAL A 69 -27.83 -4.75 20.40
C VAL A 69 -27.71 -5.66 21.62
N ARG A 70 -26.64 -6.48 21.68
CA ARG A 70 -26.40 -7.41 22.80
C ARG A 70 -25.87 -6.70 24.04
N GLU A 71 -24.91 -5.80 23.86
CA GLU A 71 -24.32 -4.99 24.93
C GLU A 71 -24.24 -3.56 24.44
N ASN A 72 -24.75 -2.64 25.26
CA ASN A 72 -24.79 -1.23 24.90
C ASN A 72 -23.40 -0.61 25.08
N ASN A 73 -22.91 0.09 24.05
CA ASN A 73 -21.65 0.83 24.15
C ASN A 73 -21.91 2.21 24.79
N PRO A 74 -21.38 2.49 26.00
CA PRO A 74 -21.61 3.76 26.70
C PRO A 74 -21.02 4.98 25.97
N ASP A 75 -20.04 4.78 25.08
CA ASP A 75 -19.41 5.86 24.29
C ASP A 75 -20.25 6.28 23.08
N TYR A 76 -21.28 5.49 22.73
CA TYR A 76 -22.18 5.73 21.59
C TYR A 76 -23.58 6.17 22.03
N GLY A 77 -23.74 6.70 23.25
CA GLY A 77 -25.03 7.00 23.86
C GLY A 77 -25.97 7.91 23.03
N THR A 78 -27.19 7.37 22.84
CA THR A 78 -28.49 7.92 22.34
C THR A 78 -28.49 9.10 21.38
#